data_AF-A0A944F3J1-F1
#
_entry.id   AF-A0A944F3J1-F1
#
_cell.length_a   1.000
_cell.length_b   1.000
_cell.length_c   1.000
_cell.angle_alpha   90.00
_cell.angle_beta   90.00
_cell.angle_gamma   90.00
#
_symmetry.space_group_name_H-M   'P 1'
#
loop_
_entity.id
_entity.type
_entity.pdbx_description
1 polymer ?
#
loop_
_entity_poly.entity_id
_entity_poly.type
_entity_poly.pdbx_seq_one_letter_code
_entity_poly.pdbx_strand_id
1 'polypeptide(L)'
;MRQKVVDHYHYGVSQGRSHVYTLNGPDGETLLLPEAIPHPEHWGPVIQDAVTEAQLPIALAAVRRGETVSFGDISVSRDAVTAYGRSITWDQMEQVSVEAGTLSLNVAGKWLPPARTKVSHIPNFFVFHALAEHLRASA
;
A
#
# COMPACT_ATOMS: atom_id res chain seq x y z
N MET A 1 -3.80 3.77 -4.90
CA MET A 1 -3.98 2.88 -6.03
C MET A 1 -4.07 1.48 -5.48
N ARG A 2 -5.16 0.78 -5.82
CA ARG A 2 -5.37 -0.63 -5.57
C ARG A 2 -5.63 -1.28 -6.93
N GLN A 3 -4.95 -2.39 -7.21
CA GLN A 3 -5.13 -3.17 -8.43
C GLN A 3 -5.86 -4.46 -8.09
N LYS A 4 -6.93 -4.76 -8.83
CA LYS A 4 -7.61 -6.05 -8.79
C LYS A 4 -7.46 -6.71 -10.16
N VAL A 5 -6.81 -7.87 -10.19
CA VAL A 5 -6.72 -8.71 -11.38
C VAL A 5 -7.99 -9.56 -11.45
N VAL A 6 -8.65 -9.56 -12.60
CA VAL A 6 -9.81 -10.40 -12.90
C VAL A 6 -9.42 -11.32 -14.04
N ASP A 7 -9.39 -12.62 -13.78
CA ASP A 7 -9.17 -13.63 -14.81
C ASP A 7 -10.49 -13.96 -15.50
N HIS A 8 -10.54 -13.85 -16.84
CA HIS A 8 -11.70 -14.26 -17.63
C HIS A 8 -11.48 -15.65 -18.23
N TYR A 9 -12.35 -16.59 -17.82
CA TYR A 9 -12.40 -17.95 -18.38
C TYR A 9 -13.70 -18.14 -19.17
N HIS A 10 -13.58 -18.54 -20.43
CA HIS A 10 -14.70 -19.06 -21.23
C HIS A 10 -14.26 -20.40 -21.84
N TYR A 11 -15.03 -21.48 -21.61
CA TYR A 11 -14.71 -22.84 -22.07
C TYR A 11 -13.28 -23.33 -21.72
N GLY A 12 -12.75 -22.96 -20.55
CA GLY A 12 -11.43 -23.43 -20.09
C GLY A 12 -10.22 -22.80 -20.79
N VAL A 13 -10.44 -21.85 -21.70
CA VAL A 13 -9.39 -21.07 -22.36
C VAL A 13 -9.30 -19.68 -21.71
N SER A 14 -8.08 -19.26 -21.34
CA SER A 14 -7.83 -17.91 -20.82
C SER A 14 -7.91 -16.92 -21.98
N GLN A 15 -8.88 -16.00 -21.95
CA GLN A 15 -9.08 -14.99 -23.00
C GLN A 15 -8.28 -13.70 -22.73
N GLY A 16 -7.53 -13.64 -21.62
CA GLY A 16 -6.77 -12.47 -21.19
C GLY A 16 -7.05 -12.08 -19.73
N ARG A 17 -6.13 -11.34 -19.14
CA ARG A 17 -6.26 -10.78 -17.78
C ARG A 17 -6.79 -9.35 -17.86
N SER A 18 -7.93 -9.12 -17.23
CA SER A 18 -8.45 -7.76 -17.05
C SER A 18 -7.90 -7.17 -15.76
N HIS A 19 -7.54 -5.89 -15.80
CA HIS A 19 -7.01 -5.17 -14.65
C HIS A 19 -7.95 -4.01 -14.31
N VAL A 20 -8.62 -4.09 -13.15
CA VAL A 20 -9.40 -2.98 -12.61
C VAL A 20 -8.48 -2.17 -11.70
N TYR A 21 -8.37 -0.87 -11.97
CA TYR A 21 -7.55 0.04 -11.19
C TYR A 21 -8.41 1.03 -10.42
N THR A 22 -8.18 1.06 -9.11
CA THR A 22 -8.84 1.95 -8.17
C THR A 22 -7.82 2.96 -7.69
N LEU A 23 -7.87 4.18 -8.22
CA LEU A 23 -7.05 5.29 -7.73
C LEU A 23 -7.70 5.83 -6.45
N ASN A 24 -6.89 6.04 -5.42
CA ASN A 24 -7.36 6.56 -4.14
C ASN A 24 -6.72 7.93 -3.96
N GLY A 25 -7.53 8.97 -3.96
CA GLY A 25 -7.13 10.34 -3.66
C GLY A 25 -6.72 10.50 -2.18
N PRO A 26 -6.06 11.62 -1.85
CA PRO A 26 -5.59 11.89 -0.49
C PRO A 26 -6.71 11.97 0.54
N ASP A 27 -7.93 12.37 0.14
CA ASP A 27 -9.10 12.47 1.02
C ASP A 27 -9.98 11.20 1.03
N GLY A 28 -9.47 10.09 0.49
CA GLY A 28 -10.22 8.82 0.39
C GLY A 28 -11.17 8.74 -0.82
N GLU A 29 -11.21 9.78 -1.66
CA GLU A 29 -11.93 9.75 -2.94
C GLU A 29 -11.40 8.63 -3.82
N THR A 30 -12.29 7.96 -4.54
CA THR A 30 -11.93 6.82 -5.37
C THR A 30 -12.29 7.07 -6.82
N LEU A 31 -11.30 7.04 -7.71
CA LEU A 31 -11.52 7.03 -9.15
C LEU A 31 -11.29 5.61 -9.70
N LEU A 32 -12.31 5.07 -10.35
CA LEU A 32 -12.23 3.79 -11.04
C LEU A 32 -11.81 4.02 -12.49
N LEU A 33 -10.67 3.45 -12.89
CA LEU A 33 -10.28 3.37 -14.28
C LEU A 33 -10.89 2.09 -14.88
N PRO A 34 -11.86 2.20 -15.82
CA PRO A 34 -12.50 1.04 -16.40
C PRO A 34 -11.53 0.18 -17.22
N GLU A 35 -11.94 -1.07 -17.40
CA GLU A 35 -11.23 -2.26 -17.90
C GLU A 35 -10.46 -2.14 -19.23
N ALA A 36 -10.54 -1.01 -19.93
CA ALA A 36 -10.28 -0.92 -21.36
C ALA A 36 -8.96 -0.24 -21.74
N ILE A 37 -8.06 0.07 -20.79
CA ILE A 37 -6.74 0.62 -21.15
C ILE A 37 -5.74 -0.54 -21.31
N PRO A 38 -5.36 -0.90 -22.55
CA PRO A 38 -4.41 -1.98 -22.79
C PRO A 38 -3.02 -1.61 -22.24
N HIS A 39 -2.17 -2.61 -22.08
CA HIS A 39 -0.78 -2.47 -21.62
C HIS A 39 -0.58 -1.85 -20.22
N PRO A 40 -1.25 -2.40 -19.17
CA PRO A 40 -1.08 -1.96 -17.78
C PRO A 40 0.37 -1.96 -17.29
N GLU A 41 1.23 -2.78 -17.88
CA GLU A 41 2.66 -2.82 -17.61
C GLU A 41 3.39 -1.51 -17.92
N HIS A 42 2.87 -0.70 -18.85
CA HIS A 42 3.50 0.58 -19.24
C HIS A 42 2.99 1.75 -18.42
N TRP A 43 1.68 1.85 -18.21
CA TRP A 43 1.10 3.01 -17.54
C TRP A 43 0.89 2.78 -16.04
N GLY A 44 0.74 1.54 -15.58
CA GLY A 44 0.55 1.20 -14.18
C GLY A 44 1.67 1.72 -13.28
N PRO A 45 2.95 1.42 -13.57
CA PRO A 45 4.08 1.96 -12.81
C PRO A 45 4.13 3.49 -12.83
N VAL A 46 3.92 4.12 -13.99
CA VAL A 46 3.96 5.59 -14.12
C VAL A 46 2.89 6.25 -13.25
N ILE A 47 1.67 5.69 -13.21
CA ILE A 47 0.61 6.21 -12.33
C ILE A 47 0.96 5.97 -10.85
N GLN A 48 1.54 4.82 -10.50
CA GLN A 48 1.98 4.55 -9.14
C GLN A 48 3.03 5.55 -8.67
N ASP A 49 4.01 5.85 -9.53
CA ASP A 49 5.06 6.83 -9.26
C ASP A 49 4.47 8.23 -9.09
N ALA A 50 3.63 8.67 -10.03
CA ALA A 50 2.99 9.98 -9.98
C ALA A 50 2.09 10.15 -8.73
N VAL A 51 1.32 9.12 -8.37
CA VAL A 51 0.53 9.12 -7.13
C VAL A 51 1.43 9.20 -5.90
N THR A 52 2.54 8.48 -5.90
CA THR A 52 3.48 8.46 -4.78
C THR A 52 4.18 9.80 -4.61
N GLU A 53 4.68 10.39 -5.69
CA GLU A 53 5.30 11.72 -5.72
C GLU A 53 4.34 12.80 -5.21
N ALA A 54 3.07 12.75 -5.62
CA ALA A 54 2.07 13.72 -5.20
C ALA A 54 1.62 13.56 -3.74
N GLN A 55 1.41 12.32 -3.26
CA GLN A 55 0.78 12.08 -1.96
C GLN A 55 1.78 11.89 -0.81
N LEU A 56 3.00 11.44 -1.07
CA LEU A 56 3.99 11.21 0.00
C LEU A 56 4.32 12.48 0.80
N PRO A 57 4.56 13.66 0.19
CA PRO A 57 4.85 14.89 0.94
C PRO A 57 3.68 15.30 1.85
N ILE A 58 2.44 15.09 1.40
CA ILE A 58 1.21 15.39 2.14
C ILE A 58 1.10 14.45 3.34
N ALA A 59 1.27 13.14 3.14
CA ALA A 59 1.21 12.14 4.20
C ALA A 59 2.30 12.38 5.27
N LEU A 60 3.52 12.69 4.85
CA LEU A 60 4.60 13.09 5.76
C LEU A 60 4.25 14.35 6.56
N ALA A 61 3.64 15.35 5.93
CA ALA A 61 3.21 16.57 6.62
C ALA A 61 2.11 16.30 7.65
N ALA A 62 1.13 15.45 7.32
CA ALA A 62 0.08 15.02 8.23
C ALA A 62 0.66 14.32 9.47
N VAL A 63 1.51 13.31 9.28
CA VAL A 63 2.17 12.61 10.38
C VAL A 63 3.01 13.56 11.24
N ARG A 64 3.74 14.51 10.61
CA ARG A 64 4.49 15.53 11.36
C ARG A 64 3.59 16.43 12.21
N ARG A 65 2.35 16.69 11.82
CA ARG A 65 1.38 17.42 12.66
C ARG A 65 0.77 16.57 13.77
N GLY A 66 1.14 15.29 13.88
CA GLY A 66 0.58 14.36 14.86
C GLY A 66 -0.70 13.65 14.35
N GLU A 67 -1.05 13.82 13.08
CA GLU A 67 -2.18 13.13 12.48
C GLU A 67 -1.84 11.67 12.19
N THR A 68 -2.89 10.85 12.05
CA THR A 68 -2.77 9.45 11.61
C THR A 68 -3.26 9.33 10.18
N VAL A 69 -2.45 8.76 9.30
CA VAL A 69 -2.79 8.52 7.89
C VAL A 69 -3.23 7.07 7.72
N SER A 70 -4.39 6.85 7.11
CA SER A 70 -4.99 5.53 6.94
C SER A 70 -4.88 5.02 5.49
N PHE A 71 -4.53 3.75 5.36
CA PHE A 71 -4.40 2.98 4.13
C PHE A 71 -5.24 1.70 4.25
N GLY A 72 -6.56 1.85 4.33
CA GLY A 72 -7.47 0.75 4.63
C GLY A 72 -7.33 0.29 6.08
N ASP A 73 -7.07 -1.00 6.30
CA ASP A 73 -6.92 -1.60 7.64
C ASP A 73 -5.55 -1.31 8.31
N ILE A 74 -4.68 -0.58 7.60
CA ILE A 74 -3.39 -0.13 8.11
C ILE A 74 -3.45 1.38 8.33
N SER A 75 -2.95 1.85 9.45
CA SER A 75 -2.75 3.27 9.71
C SER A 75 -1.35 3.55 10.22
N VAL A 76 -0.88 4.76 9.93
CA VAL A 76 0.49 5.21 10.20
C VAL A 76 0.42 6.52 10.96
N SER A 77 1.04 6.56 12.13
CA SER A 77 1.27 7.77 12.92
C SER A 77 2.76 8.02 13.08
N ARG A 78 3.11 9.11 13.79
CA ARG A 78 4.50 9.46 14.08
C ARG A 78 5.21 8.38 14.87
N ASP A 79 4.49 7.67 15.74
CA ASP A 79 5.09 6.80 16.75
C ASP A 79 4.95 5.32 16.39
N ALA A 80 3.98 4.95 15.55
CA ALA A 80 3.69 3.55 15.24
C ALA A 80 2.99 3.32 13.89
N VAL A 81 3.08 2.07 13.43
CA VAL A 81 2.15 1.48 12.46
C VAL A 81 1.11 0.66 13.20
N THR A 82 -0.16 0.88 12.91
CA THR A 82 -1.24 0.00 13.36
C THR A 82 -1.78 -0.81 12.20
N ALA A 83 -1.83 -2.13 12.36
CA ALA A 83 -2.43 -3.04 11.38
C ALA A 83 -3.32 -4.05 12.10
N TYR A 84 -4.58 -4.19 11.66
CA TYR A 84 -5.55 -5.14 12.23
C TYR A 84 -5.68 -5.03 13.77
N GLY A 85 -5.73 -3.80 14.28
CA GLY A 85 -5.84 -3.52 15.71
C GLY A 85 -4.54 -3.70 16.52
N ARG A 86 -3.43 -4.04 15.87
CA ARG A 86 -2.13 -4.17 16.51
C ARG A 86 -1.22 -3.00 16.16
N SER A 87 -0.83 -2.23 17.18
CA SER A 87 0.14 -1.13 17.04
C SER A 87 1.57 -1.63 17.27
N ILE A 88 2.48 -1.23 16.39
CA ILE A 88 3.90 -1.55 16.41
C ILE A 88 4.66 -0.23 16.33
N THR A 89 5.42 0.08 17.38
CA THR A 89 6.26 1.28 17.42
C THR A 89 7.42 1.19 16.44
N TRP A 90 7.86 2.33 15.91
CA TRP A 90 8.98 2.36 14.96
C TRP A 90 10.28 1.81 15.58
N ASP A 91 10.54 2.08 16.85
CA ASP A 91 11.71 1.56 17.59
C ASP A 91 11.76 0.02 17.65
N GLN A 92 10.58 -0.62 17.64
CA GLN A 92 10.46 -2.07 17.64
C GLN A 92 10.46 -2.67 16.23
N MET A 93 10.24 -1.83 15.21
CA MET A 93 10.12 -2.25 13.82
C MET A 93 11.50 -2.54 13.23
N GLU A 94 11.81 -3.81 13.04
CA GLU A 94 13.06 -4.23 12.43
C GLU A 94 13.06 -3.98 10.92
N GLN A 95 11.96 -4.39 10.27
CA GLN A 95 11.86 -4.30 8.81
C GLN A 95 10.41 -4.29 8.34
N VAL A 96 10.12 -3.43 7.36
CA VAL A 96 8.92 -3.51 6.53
C VAL A 96 9.30 -4.27 5.25
N SER A 97 8.82 -5.50 5.07
CA SER A 97 9.22 -6.33 3.92
C SER A 97 8.04 -6.70 3.03
N VAL A 98 8.30 -6.83 1.73
CA VAL A 98 7.33 -7.29 0.73
C VAL A 98 7.89 -8.51 0.02
N GLU A 99 7.22 -9.64 0.17
CA GLU A 99 7.59 -10.89 -0.48
C GLU A 99 6.36 -11.52 -1.12
N ALA A 100 6.47 -11.91 -2.40
CA ALA A 100 5.38 -12.53 -3.16
C ALA A 100 4.02 -11.78 -3.04
N GLY A 101 4.04 -10.44 -3.02
CA GLY A 101 2.84 -9.61 -2.91
C GLY A 101 2.23 -9.53 -1.51
N THR A 102 2.95 -10.00 -0.49
CA THR A 102 2.55 -9.93 0.93
C THR A 102 3.47 -8.98 1.68
N LEU A 103 2.88 -7.97 2.30
CA LEU A 103 3.54 -7.09 3.28
C LEU A 103 3.68 -7.85 4.61
N SER A 104 4.87 -7.81 5.20
CA SER A 104 5.14 -8.24 6.57
C SER A 104 5.75 -7.09 7.38
N LEU A 105 5.23 -6.88 8.59
CA LEU A 105 5.80 -5.95 9.57
C LEU A 105 6.62 -6.77 10.56
N ASN A 106 7.96 -6.75 10.44
CA ASN A 106 8.86 -7.55 11.25
C ASN A 106 9.30 -6.75 12.49
N VAL A 107 9.34 -7.42 13.64
CA VAL A 107 9.69 -6.82 14.93
C VAL A 107 10.88 -7.54 15.51
N ALA A 108 11.83 -6.75 16.02
CA ALA A 108 13.07 -7.26 16.59
C ALA A 108 12.80 -8.32 17.67
N GLY A 109 13.51 -9.44 17.59
CA GLY A 109 13.39 -10.55 18.54
C GLY A 109 12.14 -11.42 18.37
N LYS A 110 11.34 -11.23 17.30
CA LYS A 110 10.19 -12.10 16.99
C LYS A 110 10.45 -12.91 15.73
N TRP A 111 10.27 -14.23 15.86
CA TRP A 111 10.43 -15.15 14.73
C TRP A 111 9.30 -15.03 13.67
N LEU A 112 8.09 -14.65 14.09
CA LEU A 112 6.97 -14.39 13.19
C LEU A 112 6.59 -12.92 13.19
N PRO A 113 6.30 -12.33 12.01
CA PRO A 113 5.86 -10.95 11.94
C PRO A 113 4.50 -10.80 12.62
N PRO A 114 4.35 -9.81 13.52
CA PRO A 114 3.09 -9.55 14.22
C PRO A 114 1.90 -9.19 13.32
N ALA A 115 2.14 -8.74 12.08
CA ALA A 115 1.10 -8.42 11.11
C ALA A 115 1.56 -8.77 9.68
N ARG A 116 0.63 -9.31 8.89
CA ARG A 116 0.81 -9.65 7.47
C ARG A 116 -0.44 -9.29 6.68
N THR A 117 -0.27 -8.75 5.47
CA THR A 117 -1.40 -8.53 4.56
C THR A 117 -1.00 -8.55 3.11
N LYS A 118 -1.96 -8.79 2.22
CA LYS A 118 -1.74 -8.69 0.78
C LYS A 118 -1.59 -7.22 0.39
N VAL A 119 -0.56 -6.91 -0.39
CA VAL A 119 -0.35 -5.56 -0.95
C VAL A 119 -1.57 -5.08 -1.72
N SER A 120 -2.27 -5.98 -2.42
CA SER A 120 -3.51 -5.68 -3.15
C SER A 120 -4.69 -5.29 -2.27
N HIS A 121 -4.59 -5.39 -0.94
CA HIS A 121 -5.61 -4.91 0.01
C HIS A 121 -5.26 -3.54 0.58
N ILE A 122 -4.04 -3.04 0.36
CA ILE A 122 -3.57 -1.75 0.88
C ILE A 122 -3.76 -0.69 -0.21
N PRO A 123 -4.69 0.26 -0.04
CA PRO A 123 -4.79 1.42 -0.91
C PRO A 123 -3.51 2.24 -0.86
N ASN A 124 -3.05 2.75 -2.01
CA ASN A 124 -1.87 3.62 -2.07
C ASN A 124 -0.62 2.97 -1.45
N PHE A 125 -0.44 1.65 -1.65
CA PHE A 125 0.63 0.88 -1.03
C PHE A 125 2.02 1.53 -1.11
N PHE A 126 2.41 2.07 -2.28
CA PHE A 126 3.71 2.73 -2.44
C PHE A 126 3.87 3.98 -1.57
N VAL A 127 2.80 4.76 -1.39
CA VAL A 127 2.79 5.91 -0.45
C VAL A 127 2.97 5.40 0.98
N PHE A 128 2.21 4.36 1.37
CA PHE A 128 2.37 3.72 2.68
C PHE A 128 3.81 3.23 2.91
N HIS A 129 4.37 2.51 1.95
CA HIS A 129 5.68 1.89 2.07
C HIS A 129 6.78 2.96 2.18
N ALA A 130 6.75 3.98 1.32
CA ALA A 130 7.70 5.08 1.39
C ALA A 130 7.59 5.86 2.70
N LEU A 131 6.36 6.15 3.16
CA LEU A 131 6.12 6.81 4.45
C LEU A 131 6.66 5.99 5.62
N ALA A 132 6.42 4.67 5.62
CA ALA A 132 6.87 3.78 6.67
C ALA A 132 8.41 3.70 6.74
N GLU A 133 9.08 3.62 5.58
CA GLU A 133 10.55 3.64 5.53
C GLU A 133 11.13 4.97 6.02
N HIS A 134 10.51 6.10 5.67
CA HIS A 134 10.93 7.41 6.19
C HIS A 134 10.84 7.50 7.72
N LEU A 135 9.74 7.02 8.30
CA LEU A 135 9.52 7.07 9.76
C LEU A 135 10.44 6.09 10.50
N ARG A 136 10.60 4.86 9.99
CA ARG A 136 11.53 3.87 10.55
C ARG A 136 12.98 4.34 10.52
N ALA A 137 13.40 5.03 9.45
CA ALA A 137 14.75 5.59 9.35
C ALA A 137 15.00 6.82 10.22
N SER A 138 13.93 7.42 10.77
CA SER A 138 14.00 8.63 11.61
C SER A 138 13.76 8.35 13.10
N ALA A 139 13.49 7.09 13.46
CA ALA A 139 13.34 6.61 14.84
C ALA A 139 14.73 6.22 15.40
#